data_AF-A0A0K0D8J7-F1
#
_entry.id   AF-A0A0K0D8J7-F1
#
_cell.length_a   1.000
_cell.length_b   1.000
_cell.length_c   1.000
_cell.angle_alpha   90.00
_cell.angle_beta   90.00
_cell.angle_gamma   90.00
#
_symmetry.space_group_name_H-M   'P 1'
#
loop_
_entity.id
_entity.type
_entity.pdbx_description
1 polymer ?
#
loop_
_entity_poly.entity_id
_entity_poly.type
_entity_poly.pdbx_seq_one_letter_code
_entity_poly.pdbx_strand_id
1 'polypeptide(L)'
;MGAWQWGVRVSVIAGIIVLVLLAALIDEPKRGAAEEIVGAHLQLDGASSFWQDIKSLACIPTFLLCICAYAALVFVTGTLTWWEPTIIKHSIAWDLGLNDTQLLPNDKKNK
;
A
#
# COMPACT_ATOMS: atom_id res chain seq x y z
N MET A 1 4.24 29.27 -7.02
CA MET A 1 4.16 28.07 -7.90
C MET A 1 5.03 27.00 -7.27
N GLY A 2 4.44 25.84 -6.97
CA GLY A 2 4.86 24.95 -5.90
C GLY A 2 6.08 24.07 -6.19
N ALA A 3 6.81 23.76 -5.12
CA ALA A 3 8.01 22.91 -5.08
C ALA A 3 7.69 21.39 -5.17
N TRP A 4 6.65 21.00 -5.92
CA TRP A 4 6.20 19.59 -6.03
C TRP A 4 7.32 18.63 -6.49
N GLN A 5 8.23 19.15 -7.32
CA GLN A 5 9.40 18.43 -7.82
C GLN A 5 10.29 17.90 -6.69
N TRP A 6 10.38 18.63 -5.58
CA TRP A 6 11.17 18.23 -4.43
C TRP A 6 10.60 17.00 -3.71
N GLY A 7 9.27 16.83 -3.72
CA GLY A 7 8.64 15.60 -3.21
C GLY A 7 9.12 14.37 -3.99
N VAL A 8 9.10 14.43 -5.32
CA VAL A 8 9.56 13.33 -6.18
C VAL A 8 11.06 13.07 -5.99
N ARG A 9 11.88 14.12 -5.93
CA ARG A 9 13.35 14.00 -5.80
C ARG A 9 13.75 13.31 -4.49
N VAL A 10 13.08 13.64 -3.37
CA VAL A 10 13.36 13.02 -2.07
C VAL A 10 13.02 11.53 -2.09
N SER A 11 11.87 11.15 -2.65
CA SER A 11 11.48 9.74 -2.77
C SER A 11 12.47 8.93 -3.61
N VAL A 12 13.01 9.51 -4.68
CA VAL A 12 14.03 8.85 -5.52
C VAL A 12 15.32 8.60 -4.74
N ILE A 13 15.81 9.59 -3.98
CA ILE A 13 17.03 9.42 -3.18
C ILE A 13 16.84 8.31 -2.13
N ALA A 14 15.69 8.33 -1.43
CA ALA A 14 15.36 7.27 -0.46
C ALA A 14 15.27 5.89 -1.14
N GLY A 15 14.67 5.81 -2.32
CA GLY A 15 14.58 4.58 -3.11
C GLY A 15 15.95 4.00 -3.49
N ILE A 16 16.91 4.85 -3.86
CA ILE A 16 18.30 4.42 -4.15
C ILE A 16 18.95 3.84 -2.89
N ILE A 17 18.78 4.48 -1.73
CA ILE A 17 19.35 3.99 -0.46
C ILE A 17 18.76 2.61 -0.13
N VAL A 18 17.44 2.43 -0.25
CA VAL A 18 16.77 1.15 -0.02
C VAL A 18 17.26 0.09 -1.00
N LEU A 19 17.45 0.44 -2.28
CA LEU A 19 17.96 -0.49 -3.29
C LEU A 19 19.39 -0.95 -2.99
N VAL A 20 20.28 -0.02 -2.59
CA VAL A 20 21.65 -0.34 -2.18
C VAL A 20 21.64 -1.24 -0.96
N LEU A 21 20.80 -0.94 0.03
CA LEU A 21 20.67 -1.75 1.24
C LEU A 21 20.15 -3.16 0.93
N LEU A 22 19.15 -3.27 0.06
CA LEU A 22 18.61 -4.55 -0.37
C LEU A 22 19.70 -5.38 -1.07
N ALA A 23 20.45 -4.78 -2.00
CA ALA A 23 21.54 -5.48 -2.69
C ALA A 23 22.70 -5.90 -1.77
N ALA A 24 22.93 -5.16 -0.66
CA ALA A 24 24.02 -5.45 0.27
C ALA A 24 23.62 -6.40 1.41
N LEU A 25 22.35 -6.41 1.83
CA LEU A 25 21.88 -7.19 2.98
C LEU A 25 21.08 -8.44 2.60
N ILE A 26 20.47 -8.47 1.41
CA ILE A 26 19.66 -9.60 0.96
C ILE A 26 20.51 -10.45 0.02
N ASP A 27 20.90 -11.63 0.49
CA ASP A 27 21.51 -12.65 -0.36
C ASP A 27 20.43 -13.33 -1.20
N GLU A 28 20.62 -13.34 -2.52
CA GLU A 28 19.73 -14.06 -3.44
C GLU A 28 19.90 -15.57 -3.22
N PRO A 29 18.87 -16.29 -2.72
CA PRO A 29 18.98 -17.72 -2.52
C PRO A 29 19.02 -18.42 -3.88
N LYS A 30 19.74 -19.55 -3.98
CA LYS A 30 19.73 -20.38 -5.18
C LYS A 30 18.28 -20.75 -5.51
N ARG A 31 17.83 -20.39 -6.71
CA ARG A 31 16.49 -20.74 -7.20
C ARG A 31 16.30 -22.26 -7.13
N GLY A 32 15.26 -22.71 -6.44
CA GLY A 32 15.01 -24.15 -6.21
C GLY A 32 15.75 -24.75 -5.01
N ALA A 33 16.51 -23.98 -4.23
CA ALA A 33 17.14 -24.48 -3.00
C ALA A 33 16.12 -25.08 -2.02
N ALA A 34 14.91 -24.53 -1.97
CA ALA A 34 13.82 -25.08 -1.15
C ALA A 34 13.37 -26.47 -1.62
N GLU A 35 13.40 -26.74 -2.93
CA GLU A 35 13.04 -28.04 -3.51
C GLU A 35 14.15 -29.08 -3.27
N GLU A 36 15.42 -28.63 -3.29
CA GLU A 36 16.61 -29.44 -3.01
C GLU A 36 16.70 -29.87 -1.53
N ILE A 37 16.44 -28.95 -0.58
CA ILE A 37 16.55 -29.19 0.87
C ILE A 37 15.47 -30.16 1.38
N VAL A 38 14.27 -30.14 0.79
CA VAL A 38 13.16 -31.02 1.22
C VAL A 38 13.33 -32.45 0.70
N GLY A 39 14.41 -32.75 -0.05
CA GLY A 39 14.58 -34.05 -0.70
C GLY A 39 13.46 -34.34 -1.70
N ALA A 40 12.77 -33.28 -2.11
CA ALA A 40 11.58 -33.32 -2.93
C ALA A 40 12.01 -33.39 -4.40
N HIS A 41 12.51 -34.56 -4.78
CA HIS A 41 11.97 -35.18 -5.98
C HIS A 41 10.48 -35.55 -5.72
N LEU A 42 9.67 -34.56 -5.29
CA LEU A 42 8.22 -34.60 -5.36
C LEU A 42 7.94 -34.45 -6.85
N GLN A 43 8.05 -35.60 -7.48
CA GLN A 43 7.41 -36.03 -8.70
C GLN A 43 6.84 -34.88 -9.54
N LEU A 44 7.37 -34.80 -10.75
CA LEU A 44 6.75 -34.19 -11.92
C LEU A 44 5.36 -34.80 -12.27
N ASP A 45 4.66 -35.45 -11.33
CA ASP A 45 3.34 -36.07 -11.45
C ASP A 45 2.20 -35.20 -10.91
N GLY A 46 2.46 -33.96 -10.50
CA GLY A 46 1.37 -33.09 -10.05
C GLY A 46 1.80 -31.65 -9.85
N ALA A 47 2.02 -30.91 -10.95
CA ALA A 47 1.92 -29.46 -10.88
C ALA A 47 0.56 -29.13 -10.23
N SER A 48 0.55 -28.56 -9.02
CA SER A 48 -0.70 -28.16 -8.39
C SER A 48 -1.42 -27.25 -9.38
N SER A 49 -2.64 -27.61 -9.74
CA SER A 49 -3.38 -26.79 -10.69
C SER A 49 -3.69 -25.48 -9.98
N PHE A 50 -3.28 -24.35 -10.56
CA PHE A 50 -3.54 -23.01 -10.02
C PHE A 50 -5.00 -22.81 -9.58
N TRP A 51 -5.93 -23.39 -10.33
CA TRP A 51 -7.36 -23.35 -10.01
C TRP A 51 -7.74 -24.16 -8.78
N GLN A 52 -7.07 -25.29 -8.54
CA GLN A 52 -7.26 -26.08 -7.32
C GLN A 52 -6.76 -25.30 -6.10
N ASP A 53 -5.66 -24.55 -6.24
CA ASP A 53 -5.10 -23.73 -5.17
C ASP A 53 -6.00 -22.53 -4.84
N ILE A 54 -6.55 -21.83 -5.85
CA ILE A 54 -7.54 -20.77 -5.61
C ILE A 54 -8.78 -21.34 -4.90
N LYS A 55 -9.26 -22.50 -5.36
CA LYS A 55 -10.46 -23.12 -4.77
C LYS A 55 -10.22 -23.52 -3.32
N SER A 56 -9.05 -24.09 -3.01
CA SER A 56 -8.71 -24.48 -1.64
C SER A 56 -8.62 -23.27 -0.72
N LEU A 57 -8.01 -22.17 -1.17
CA LEU A 57 -7.97 -20.89 -0.45
C LEU A 57 -9.36 -20.27 -0.25
N ALA A 58 -10.22 -20.29 -1.27
CA ALA A 58 -11.56 -19.73 -1.21
C ALA A 58 -12.49 -20.50 -0.25
N CYS A 59 -12.21 -21.77 0.03
CA CYS A 59 -12.94 -22.55 1.03
C CYS A 59 -12.57 -22.20 2.48
N ILE A 60 -11.52 -21.41 2.70
CA ILE A 60 -11.08 -21.01 4.04
C ILE A 60 -11.81 -19.70 4.44
N PRO A 61 -12.76 -19.73 5.39
CA PRO A 61 -13.57 -18.55 5.72
C PRO A 61 -12.73 -17.41 6.29
N THR A 62 -11.72 -17.73 7.11
CA THR A 62 -10.80 -16.73 7.69
C THR A 62 -10.05 -15.97 6.60
N PHE A 63 -9.63 -16.67 5.54
CA PHE A 63 -8.92 -16.05 4.41
C PHE A 63 -9.81 -15.06 3.66
N LEU A 64 -11.06 -15.46 3.35
CA LEU A 64 -12.02 -14.56 2.72
C LEU A 64 -12.36 -13.34 3.59
N LEU A 65 -12.56 -13.55 4.90
CA LEU A 65 -12.82 -12.45 5.83
C LEU A 65 -11.64 -11.47 5.87
N CYS A 66 -10.39 -11.95 5.86
CA CYS A 66 -9.21 -11.10 5.80
C CYS A 66 -9.14 -10.29 4.50
N ILE A 67 -9.43 -10.89 3.34
CA ILE A 67 -9.46 -10.16 2.07
C ILE A 67 -10.53 -9.07 2.08
N CYS A 68 -11.74 -9.40 2.52
CA CYS A 68 -12.83 -8.43 2.62
C CYS A 68 -12.49 -7.29 3.59
N ALA A 69 -11.92 -7.62 4.75
CA ALA A 69 -11.49 -6.64 5.73
C ALA A 69 -10.37 -5.74 5.18
N TYR A 70 -9.39 -6.31 4.48
CA TYR A 70 -8.31 -5.55 3.85
C TYR A 70 -8.83 -4.65 2.72
N ALA A 71 -9.74 -5.14 1.89
CA ALA A 71 -10.38 -4.34 0.84
C ALA A 71 -11.16 -3.15 1.44
N ALA A 72 -11.92 -3.39 2.51
CA ALA A 72 -12.61 -2.33 3.24
C ALA A 72 -11.62 -1.32 3.85
N LEU A 73 -10.52 -1.80 4.44
CA LEU A 73 -9.46 -0.95 5.00
C LEU A 73 -8.86 -0.04 3.92
N VAL A 74 -8.45 -0.61 2.78
CA VAL A 74 -7.89 0.17 1.65
C VAL A 74 -8.90 1.17 1.12
N PHE A 75 -10.18 0.82 1.02
CA PHE A 75 -11.24 1.75 0.63
C PHE A 75 -11.38 2.92 1.61
N VAL A 76 -11.41 2.65 2.92
CA VAL A 76 -11.48 3.69 3.94
C VAL A 76 -10.23 4.57 3.92
N THR A 77 -9.03 4.00 3.87
CA THR A 77 -7.78 4.77 3.80
C THR A 77 -7.70 5.61 2.53
N GLY A 78 -8.12 5.06 1.39
CA GLY A 78 -8.14 5.78 0.11
C GLY A 78 -9.12 6.95 0.13
N THR A 79 -10.35 6.72 0.61
CA THR A 79 -11.36 7.80 0.73
C THR A 79 -10.91 8.89 1.69
N LEU A 80 -10.31 8.52 2.83
CA LEU A 80 -9.85 9.50 3.81
C LEU A 80 -8.69 10.34 3.26
N THR A 81 -7.71 9.72 2.61
CA THR A 81 -6.59 10.43 1.96
C THR A 81 -7.09 11.37 0.87
N TRP A 82 -8.09 10.96 0.08
CA TRP A 82 -8.65 11.80 -0.96
C TRP A 82 -9.38 13.03 -0.42
N TRP A 83 -10.17 12.85 0.66
CA TRP A 83 -10.98 13.91 1.25
C TRP A 83 -10.27 14.71 2.36
N GLU A 84 -9.07 14.30 2.78
CA GLU A 84 -8.30 14.92 3.86
C GLU A 84 -8.19 16.46 3.72
N PRO A 85 -7.76 17.03 2.57
CA PRO A 85 -7.64 18.50 2.46
C PRO A 85 -8.97 19.24 2.61
N THR A 86 -10.06 18.61 2.15
CA THR A 86 -11.41 19.16 2.26
C THR A 86 -11.91 19.13 3.70
N ILE A 87 -11.67 18.02 4.40
CA ILE A 87 -12.02 17.88 5.82
C ILE A 87 -11.27 18.92 6.66
N ILE A 88 -9.97 19.10 6.42
CA ILE A 88 -9.15 20.11 7.13
C ILE A 88 -9.71 21.52 6.88
N LYS A 89 -10.06 21.87 5.63
CA LYS A 89 -10.66 23.18 5.32
C LYS A 89 -11.98 23.40 6.05
N HIS A 90 -12.86 22.41 6.07
CA HIS A 90 -14.11 22.51 6.81
C HIS A 90 -13.90 22.63 8.33
N SER A 91 -12.95 21.89 8.89
CA SER A 91 -12.59 22.00 10.32
C SER A 91 -12.12 23.41 10.67
N ILE A 92 -11.22 23.99 9.86
CA ILE A 92 -10.71 25.35 10.09
C ILE A 92 -11.83 26.38 9.93
N ALA A 93 -12.73 26.21 8.96
CA ALA A 93 -13.86 27.12 8.77
C ALA A 93 -14.82 27.10 9.98
N TRP A 94 -15.08 25.90 10.52
CA TRP A 94 -15.88 25.71 11.73
C TRP A 94 -15.26 26.40 12.94
N ASP A 95 -13.96 26.24 13.18
CA ASP A 95 -13.24 26.88 14.29
C ASP A 95 -13.29 28.42 14.22
N LEU A 96 -13.39 28.97 13.01
CA LEU A 96 -13.50 30.41 12.76
C LEU A 96 -14.96 30.91 12.74
N GLY A 97 -15.95 30.03 12.95
CA GLY A 97 -17.38 30.38 12.90
C GLY A 97 -17.88 30.78 11.50
N LEU A 98 -17.19 30.32 10.45
CA LEU A 98 -17.52 30.63 9.06
C LEU A 98 -18.56 29.64 8.52
N ASN A 99 -19.60 30.15 7.88
CA ASN A 99 -20.63 29.32 7.24
C ASN A 99 -20.19 28.69 5.90
N ASP A 100 -19.09 29.16 5.31
CA ASP A 100 -18.58 28.65 4.04
C ASP A 100 -17.04 28.63 4.03
N THR A 101 -16.48 27.55 3.48
CA THR A 101 -15.04 27.38 3.24
C THR A 101 -14.47 28.38 2.24
N GLN A 102 -15.31 29.04 1.43
CA GLN A 102 -14.88 30.09 0.53
C GLN A 102 -14.42 31.36 1.26
N LEU A 103 -14.91 31.57 2.48
CA LEU A 103 -14.58 32.73 3.32
C LEU A 103 -13.25 32.55 4.07
N LEU A 104 -12.60 31.39 3.93
CA LEU A 104 -11.29 31.15 4.52
C LEU A 104 -10.25 32.10 3.93
N PRO A 105 -9.43 32.74 4.77
CA PRO A 105 -8.39 33.65 4.28
C PRO A 105 -7.34 32.86 3.47
N ASN A 106 -6.81 33.52 2.44
CA ASN A 106 -6.00 32.88 1.39
C ASN A 106 -4.70 32.22 1.91
N ASP A 107 -4.22 32.63 3.10
CA ASP A 107 -3.09 32.04 3.81
C ASP A 107 -3.41 30.65 4.38
N LYS A 108 -4.67 30.38 4.74
CA LYS A 108 -5.15 29.08 5.24
C LYS A 108 -5.65 28.16 4.14
N LYS A 109 -6.06 28.71 3.00
CA LYS A 109 -6.62 27.96 1.86
C LYS A 109 -5.57 27.21 1.04
N ASN A 110 -4.33 27.70 1.04
CA ASN A 110 -3.21 27.21 0.23
C ASN A 110 -2.12 26.48 1.05
N LYS A 111 -2.38 26.22 2.33
CA LYS A 111 -1.59 25.29 3.14
C LYS A 111 -2.11 23.88 2.93
#